data_AF-A0A1N7JXX1-F1
#
_entry.id   AF-A0A1N7JXX1-F1
#
_cell.length_a   1.000
_cell.length_b   1.000
_cell.length_c   1.000
_cell.angle_alpha   90.00
_cell.angle_beta   90.00
_cell.angle_gamma   90.00
#
_symmetry.space_group_name_H-M   'P 1'
#
loop_
_entity.id
_entity.type
_entity.pdbx_description
1 polymer ?
#
loop_
_entity_poly.entity_id
_entity_poly.type
_entity_poly.pdbx_seq_one_letter_code
_entity_poly.pdbx_strand_id
1 'polypeptide(L)'
;MLVPFLITAVLALVSGAVLGIYSSGLTLLTLGINIPRPAAAAIDGVILTLGTIWVVFFAQSFLGPFQSFLITLGVPLASWAGILIADIYSRTQDYDEPALYRVEGRYGAVDWISIGILVVSSVIGWGLVANLFAEEAAWNNWQGYLLPLVGEHWADANLGVLVALVFSFVVAWFARRGRIRR
;
A
#
# COMPACT_ATOMS: atom_id res chain seq x y z
N MET A 1 27.13 -7.00 18.76
CA MET A 1 25.74 -6.60 18.42
C MET A 1 25.29 -7.10 17.04
N LEU A 2 26.19 -7.36 16.08
CA LEU A 2 25.80 -7.90 14.76
C LEU A 2 25.10 -9.26 14.80
N VAL A 3 25.59 -10.24 15.58
CA VAL A 3 24.98 -11.59 15.58
C VAL A 3 23.54 -11.58 16.10
N PRO A 4 23.22 -10.95 17.27
CA PRO A 4 21.83 -10.81 17.69
C PRO A 4 20.97 -10.03 16.70
N PHE A 5 21.50 -8.95 16.10
CA PHE A 5 20.80 -8.17 15.07
C PHE A 5 20.49 -9.00 13.82
N LEU A 6 21.43 -9.80 13.34
CA LEU A 6 21.23 -10.67 12.18
C LEU A 6 20.15 -11.71 12.47
N ILE A 7 20.15 -12.29 13.67
CA ILE A 7 19.11 -13.24 14.08
C ILE A 7 17.75 -12.55 14.09
N THR A 8 17.61 -11.37 14.71
CA THR A 8 16.33 -10.67 14.75
C THR A 8 15.87 -10.21 13.35
N ALA A 9 16.79 -9.76 12.50
CA ALA A 9 16.50 -9.37 11.12
C ALA A 9 16.01 -10.57 10.28
N VAL A 10 16.69 -11.71 10.37
CA VAL A 10 16.28 -12.94 9.67
C VAL A 10 14.93 -13.43 10.18
N LEU A 11 14.72 -13.48 11.49
CA LEU A 11 13.44 -13.88 12.07
C LEU A 11 12.31 -12.95 11.64
N ALA A 12 12.53 -11.63 11.65
CA ALA A 12 11.54 -10.65 11.20
C ALA A 12 11.19 -10.85 9.72
N LEU A 13 12.20 -11.08 8.87
CA LEU A 13 12.01 -11.32 7.44
C LEU A 13 11.23 -12.63 7.19
N VAL A 14 11.60 -13.71 7.88
CA VAL A 14 10.92 -15.01 7.78
C VAL A 14 9.48 -14.90 8.28
N SER A 15 9.24 -14.25 9.41
CA SER A 15 7.87 -14.02 9.91
C SER A 15 7.03 -13.21 8.91
N GLY A 16 7.60 -12.16 8.30
CA GLY A 16 6.92 -11.39 7.26
C GLY A 16 6.56 -12.23 6.04
N ALA A 17 7.50 -13.03 5.53
CA ALA A 17 7.26 -13.92 4.39
C ALA A 17 6.18 -14.98 4.69
N VAL A 18 6.21 -15.58 5.88
CA VAL A 18 5.22 -16.57 6.30
C VAL A 18 3.83 -15.96 6.42
N LEU A 19 3.70 -14.78 7.02
CA LEU A 19 2.43 -14.05 7.10
C LEU A 19 1.90 -13.68 5.71
N GLY A 20 2.80 -13.28 4.81
CA GLY A 20 2.46 -12.99 3.40
C GLY A 20 1.88 -14.20 2.68
N ILE A 21 2.54 -15.36 2.77
CA ILE A 21 2.07 -16.60 2.14
C ILE A 21 0.75 -17.09 2.77
N TYR A 22 0.62 -16.96 4.10
CA TYR A 22 -0.62 -17.32 4.80
C TYR A 22 -1.79 -16.44 4.37
N SER A 23 -1.56 -15.13 4.28
CA SER A 23 -2.56 -14.13 3.85
C SER A 23 -2.97 -14.33 2.39
N SER A 24 -2.00 -14.50 1.48
CA SER A 24 -2.21 -14.81 0.06
C SER A 24 -3.10 -16.05 -0.13
N GLY A 25 -2.81 -17.11 0.64
CA GLY A 25 -3.60 -18.34 0.63
C GLY A 25 -5.03 -18.17 1.14
N LEU A 26 -5.30 -17.23 2.05
CA LEU A 26 -6.66 -16.91 2.50
C LEU A 26 -7.40 -16.06 1.46
N THR A 27 -6.72 -15.07 0.85
CA THR A 27 -7.30 -14.24 -0.22
C THR A 27 -7.65 -15.05 -1.48
N LEU A 28 -6.88 -16.08 -1.82
CA LEU A 28 -7.21 -16.98 -2.94
C LEU A 28 -8.48 -17.80 -2.66
N LEU A 29 -8.63 -18.30 -1.42
CA LEU A 29 -9.82 -19.01 -1.00
C LEU A 29 -11.06 -18.11 -1.00
N THR A 30 -10.94 -16.84 -0.62
CA THR A 30 -12.06 -15.88 -0.65
C THR A 30 -12.39 -15.38 -2.05
N LEU A 31 -11.41 -15.32 -2.96
CA LEU A 31 -11.62 -14.96 -4.37
C LEU A 31 -12.18 -16.10 -5.23
N GLY A 32 -12.28 -17.33 -4.69
CA GLY A 32 -12.79 -18.51 -5.42
C GLY A 32 -11.84 -19.01 -6.53
N ILE A 33 -10.62 -18.47 -6.61
CA ILE A 33 -9.61 -18.90 -7.57
C ILE A 33 -8.97 -20.18 -7.02
N ASN A 34 -9.28 -21.30 -7.68
CA ASN A 34 -8.90 -22.63 -7.21
C ASN A 34 -7.45 -22.98 -7.57
N ILE A 35 -6.49 -22.23 -7.02
CA ILE A 35 -5.06 -22.56 -7.09
C ILE A 35 -4.66 -23.24 -5.78
N PRO A 36 -4.02 -24.43 -5.82
CA PRO A 36 -3.55 -25.08 -4.60
C PRO A 36 -2.54 -24.18 -3.88
N ARG A 37 -2.77 -23.92 -2.58
CA ARG A 37 -1.88 -23.12 -1.70
C ARG A 37 -0.37 -23.38 -1.90
N PRO A 38 0.12 -24.63 -2.04
CA PRO A 38 1.53 -24.86 -2.30
C PRO A 38 2.02 -24.32 -3.64
N ALA A 39 1.18 -24.23 -4.67
CA ALA A 39 1.55 -23.65 -5.97
C ALA A 39 1.71 -22.13 -5.89
N ALA A 40 0.82 -21.43 -5.17
CA ALA A 40 0.97 -20.00 -4.91
C ALA A 40 2.26 -19.72 -4.13
N ALA A 41 2.51 -20.48 -3.06
CA ALA A 41 3.74 -20.37 -2.27
C ALA A 41 5.01 -20.69 -3.08
N ALA A 42 4.93 -21.64 -4.03
CA ALA A 42 6.05 -21.96 -4.92
C ALA A 42 6.35 -20.81 -5.89
N ILE A 43 5.33 -20.16 -6.44
CA ILE A 43 5.50 -18.98 -7.31
C ILE A 43 6.16 -17.85 -6.52
N ASP A 44 5.65 -17.54 -5.32
CA ASP A 44 6.23 -16.50 -4.46
C ASP A 44 7.69 -16.83 -4.11
N GLY A 45 7.96 -18.09 -3.74
CA GLY A 45 9.31 -18.56 -3.44
C GLY A 45 10.27 -18.42 -4.62
N VAL A 46 9.82 -18.77 -5.84
CA VAL A 46 10.62 -18.61 -7.07
C VAL A 46 10.91 -17.15 -7.35
N ILE A 47 9.90 -16.27 -7.29
CA ILE A 47 10.06 -14.83 -7.54
C ILE A 47 11.02 -14.22 -6.51
N LEU A 48 10.84 -14.52 -5.22
CA LEU A 48 11.72 -14.02 -4.16
C LEU A 48 13.15 -14.55 -4.30
N THR A 49 13.32 -15.82 -4.70
CA THR A 49 14.64 -16.40 -4.94
C THR A 49 15.34 -15.73 -6.11
N LEU A 50 14.65 -15.56 -7.25
CA LEU A 50 15.20 -14.87 -8.42
C LEU A 50 15.54 -13.41 -8.11
N GLY A 51 14.65 -12.70 -7.40
CA GLY A 51 14.91 -11.34 -6.93
C GLY A 51 16.11 -11.26 -6.00
N THR A 52 16.25 -12.22 -5.08
CA THR A 52 17.41 -12.30 -4.17
C THR A 52 18.69 -12.56 -4.95
N ILE A 53 18.71 -13.50 -5.91
CA ILE A 53 19.86 -13.76 -6.76
C ILE A 53 20.24 -12.51 -7.55
N TRP A 54 19.27 -11.83 -8.14
CA TRP A 54 19.50 -10.58 -8.85
C TRP A 54 20.14 -9.53 -7.94
N VAL A 55 19.57 -9.31 -6.75
CA VAL A 55 20.06 -8.30 -5.80
C VAL A 55 21.46 -8.64 -5.29
N VAL A 56 21.75 -9.90 -4.98
CA VAL A 56 23.02 -10.32 -4.40
C VAL A 56 24.15 -10.35 -5.43
N PHE A 57 23.87 -10.76 -6.67
CA PHE A 57 24.92 -11.03 -7.65
C PHE A 57 25.00 -10.00 -8.80
N PHE A 58 23.93 -9.24 -9.07
CA PHE A 58 23.86 -8.37 -10.25
C PHE A 58 23.57 -6.90 -9.92
N ALA A 59 22.80 -6.61 -8.88
CA ALA A 59 22.46 -5.23 -8.51
C ALA A 59 23.68 -4.48 -7.96
N GLN A 60 23.86 -3.23 -8.42
CA GLN A 60 24.93 -2.34 -7.93
C GLN A 60 24.57 -1.71 -6.59
N SER A 61 23.28 -1.44 -6.36
CA SER A 61 22.73 -0.99 -5.08
C SER A 61 21.31 -1.52 -4.91
N PHE A 62 20.93 -1.83 -3.66
CA PHE A 62 19.57 -2.21 -3.28
C PHE A 62 18.85 -1.09 -2.53
N LEU A 63 19.61 -0.38 -1.68
CA LEU A 63 19.04 0.50 -0.67
C LEU A 63 18.30 1.69 -1.29
N GLY A 64 18.88 2.40 -2.27
CA GLY A 64 18.22 3.52 -2.94
C GLY A 64 16.94 3.13 -3.69
N PRO A 65 16.98 2.11 -4.58
CA PRO A 65 15.78 1.61 -5.26
C PRO A 65 14.69 1.13 -4.30
N PHE A 66 15.06 0.43 -3.23
CA PHE A 66 14.12 -0.05 -2.23
C PHE A 66 13.47 1.09 -1.44
N GLN A 67 14.24 2.10 -1.03
CA GLN A 67 13.70 3.28 -0.34
C GLN A 67 12.77 4.09 -1.26
N SER A 68 13.17 4.29 -2.52
CA SER A 68 12.34 4.94 -3.54
C SER A 68 11.00 4.19 -3.74
N PHE A 69 11.05 2.86 -3.77
CA PHE A 69 9.85 2.01 -3.81
C PHE A 69 8.96 2.16 -2.58
N LEU A 70 9.54 2.17 -1.36
CA LEU A 70 8.78 2.35 -0.12
C LEU A 70 8.07 3.70 -0.07
N ILE A 71 8.72 4.76 -0.54
CA ILE A 71 8.15 6.11 -0.63
C ILE A 71 6.95 6.11 -1.60
N THR A 72 7.10 5.51 -2.77
CA THR A 72 6.01 5.38 -3.76
C THR A 72 4.82 4.60 -3.24
N LEU A 73 5.05 3.46 -2.59
CA LEU A 73 3.96 2.66 -2.01
C LEU A 73 3.37 3.27 -0.74
N GLY A 74 4.15 4.05 0.01
CA GLY A 74 3.70 4.74 1.21
C GLY A 74 2.52 5.66 0.93
N VAL A 75 2.47 6.30 -0.24
CA VAL A 75 1.41 7.23 -0.63
C VAL A 75 0.03 6.53 -0.78
N PRO A 76 -0.15 5.48 -1.63
CA PRO A 76 -1.41 4.75 -1.68
C PRO A 76 -1.81 4.10 -0.36
N LEU A 77 -0.85 3.57 0.41
CA LEU A 77 -1.12 2.98 1.72
C LEU A 77 -1.65 4.03 2.71
N ALA A 78 -1.07 5.23 2.71
CA ALA A 78 -1.54 6.35 3.51
C ALA A 78 -2.95 6.80 3.09
N SER A 79 -3.22 6.87 1.79
CA SER A 79 -4.57 7.13 1.28
C SER A 79 -5.57 6.06 1.73
N TRP A 80 -5.22 4.78 1.63
CA TRP A 80 -6.08 3.68 2.09
C TRP A 80 -6.36 3.77 3.59
N ALA A 81 -5.33 4.04 4.40
CA ALA A 81 -5.49 4.27 5.83
C ALA A 81 -6.44 5.43 6.14
N GLY A 82 -6.33 6.56 5.43
CA GLY A 82 -7.24 7.70 5.60
C GLY A 82 -8.71 7.35 5.30
N ILE A 83 -8.96 6.58 4.23
CA ILE A 83 -10.32 6.10 3.88
C ILE A 83 -10.87 5.19 4.99
N LEU A 84 -10.05 4.27 5.52
CA LEU A 84 -10.46 3.37 6.60
C LEU A 84 -10.75 4.12 7.90
N ILE A 85 -9.90 5.08 8.28
CA ILE A 85 -10.11 5.91 9.46
C ILE A 85 -11.43 6.68 9.33
N ALA A 86 -11.73 7.22 8.15
CA ALA A 86 -12.99 7.90 7.88
C ALA A 86 -14.21 6.98 8.02
N ASP A 87 -14.09 5.72 7.58
CA ASP A 87 -15.15 4.72 7.71
C ASP A 87 -15.43 4.38 9.17
N ILE A 88 -14.37 4.05 9.93
CA ILE A 88 -14.45 3.70 11.35
C ILE A 88 -15.01 4.86 12.16
N TYR A 89 -14.54 6.09 11.92
CA TYR A 89 -14.97 7.26 12.68
C TYR A 89 -16.41 7.72 12.30
N SER A 90 -16.87 7.45 11.07
CA SER A 90 -18.21 7.87 10.60
C SER A 90 -19.31 6.90 11.03
N ARG A 91 -18.93 5.68 11.45
CA ARG A 91 -19.87 4.62 11.79
C ARG A 91 -20.52 4.86 13.15
N THR A 92 -21.85 4.76 13.14
CA THR A 92 -22.69 4.86 14.33
C THR A 92 -23.47 3.56 14.62
N GLN A 93 -23.36 2.55 13.74
CA GLN A 93 -23.98 1.23 13.88
C GLN A 93 -23.03 0.12 13.39
N ASP A 94 -23.18 -1.08 13.93
CA ASP A 94 -22.40 -2.26 13.55
C ASP A 94 -22.63 -2.68 12.09
N TYR A 95 -21.66 -3.39 11.50
CA TYR A 95 -21.80 -3.93 10.15
C TYR A 95 -22.93 -4.99 10.11
N ASP A 96 -23.84 -4.84 9.16
CA ASP A 96 -24.75 -5.93 8.75
C ASP A 96 -23.94 -7.05 8.06
N GLU A 97 -23.43 -7.99 8.87
CA GLU A 97 -22.68 -9.18 8.45
C GLU A 97 -23.37 -9.97 7.32
N PRO A 98 -24.69 -10.28 7.39
CA PRO A 98 -25.40 -10.94 6.29
C PRO A 98 -25.31 -10.20 4.95
N ALA A 99 -25.31 -8.86 4.95
CA ALA A 99 -25.27 -8.06 3.74
C ALA A 99 -23.86 -7.96 3.12
N LEU A 100 -22.80 -8.28 3.86
CA LEU A 100 -21.41 -8.31 3.36
C LEU A 100 -21.15 -9.48 2.40
N TYR A 101 -21.88 -10.59 2.55
CA TYR A 101 -21.72 -11.78 1.70
C TYR A 101 -22.60 -11.76 0.43
N ARG A 102 -23.45 -10.73 0.26
CA ARG A 102 -24.32 -10.60 -0.92
C ARG A 102 -23.78 -9.54 -1.86
N VAL A 103 -23.46 -9.94 -3.09
CA VAL A 103 -22.99 -9.04 -4.16
C VAL A 103 -24.05 -7.99 -4.53
N GLU A 104 -25.35 -8.34 -4.47
CA GLU A 104 -26.45 -7.38 -4.63
C GLU A 104 -26.85 -6.66 -3.32
N GLY A 105 -26.13 -6.90 -2.23
CA GLY A 105 -26.39 -6.30 -0.92
C GLY A 105 -26.12 -4.80 -0.88
N ARG A 106 -26.48 -4.17 0.23
CA ARG A 106 -26.34 -2.73 0.49
C ARG A 106 -24.93 -2.15 0.21
N TYR A 107 -23.90 -2.98 0.38
CA TYR A 107 -22.51 -2.60 0.18
C TYR A 107 -22.05 -2.73 -1.29
N GLY A 108 -22.68 -3.62 -2.07
CA GLY A 108 -22.28 -3.95 -3.44
C GLY A 108 -20.91 -4.64 -3.53
N ALA A 109 -20.55 -5.15 -4.71
CA ALA A 109 -19.23 -5.76 -4.92
C ALA A 109 -18.06 -4.76 -4.96
N VAL A 110 -18.31 -3.51 -5.36
CA VAL A 110 -17.26 -2.50 -5.58
C VAL A 110 -17.71 -1.13 -5.06
N ASP A 111 -16.89 -0.52 -4.21
CA ASP A 111 -17.05 0.88 -3.79
C ASP A 111 -16.21 1.81 -4.69
N TRP A 112 -16.78 2.17 -5.85
CA TRP A 112 -16.16 3.06 -6.82
C TRP A 112 -15.79 4.44 -6.25
N ILE A 113 -16.50 4.91 -5.21
CA ILE A 113 -16.16 6.16 -4.53
C ILE A 113 -14.82 6.01 -3.81
N SER A 114 -14.65 4.94 -3.02
CA SER A 114 -13.39 4.68 -2.33
C SER A 114 -12.23 4.43 -3.30
N ILE A 115 -12.47 3.74 -4.41
CA ILE A 115 -11.45 3.56 -5.47
C ILE A 115 -11.07 4.90 -6.10
N GLY A 116 -12.05 5.74 -6.43
CA GLY A 116 -11.81 7.07 -6.97
C GLY A 116 -11.00 7.94 -6.01
N ILE A 117 -11.35 7.93 -4.72
CA ILE A 117 -10.59 8.64 -3.68
C ILE A 117 -9.16 8.11 -3.60
N LEU A 118 -8.97 6.79 -3.58
CA LEU A 118 -7.65 6.16 -3.52
C LEU A 118 -6.76 6.62 -4.68
N VAL A 119 -7.28 6.56 -5.91
CA VAL A 119 -6.53 6.93 -7.12
C VAL A 119 -6.19 8.42 -7.10
N VAL A 120 -7.18 9.29 -6.87
CA VAL A 120 -6.97 10.75 -6.88
C VAL A 120 -6.01 11.18 -5.78
N SER A 121 -6.17 10.66 -4.56
CA SER A 121 -5.28 10.96 -3.44
C SER A 121 -3.86 10.48 -3.69
N SER A 122 -3.71 9.31 -4.34
CA SER A 122 -2.39 8.77 -4.68
C SER A 122 -1.68 9.61 -5.74
N VAL A 123 -2.42 10.03 -6.78
CA VAL A 123 -1.90 10.92 -7.82
C VAL A 123 -1.42 12.23 -7.19
N ILE A 124 -2.25 12.88 -6.36
CA ILE A 124 -1.88 14.12 -5.65
C ILE A 124 -0.66 13.90 -4.75
N GLY A 125 -0.65 12.80 -3.98
CA GLY A 125 0.44 12.48 -3.07
C GLY A 125 1.77 12.26 -3.78
N TRP A 126 1.79 11.53 -4.91
CA TRP A 126 3.00 11.36 -5.71
C TRP A 126 3.51 12.67 -6.31
N GLY A 127 2.63 13.66 -6.52
CA GLY A 127 3.04 15.00 -6.92
C GLY A 127 3.80 15.77 -5.84
N LEU A 128 3.68 15.36 -4.57
CA LEU A 128 4.28 16.04 -3.40
C LEU A 128 5.30 15.16 -2.67
N VAL A 129 5.77 14.12 -3.34
CA VAL A 129 6.82 13.22 -2.88
C VAL A 129 8.02 13.40 -3.80
N ALA A 130 9.24 13.42 -3.25
CA ALA A 130 10.44 13.55 -4.05
C ALA A 130 11.23 12.24 -4.07
N ASN A 131 11.73 11.87 -5.25
CA ASN A 131 12.70 10.79 -5.34
C ASN A 131 14.10 11.30 -4.95
N LEU A 132 14.49 11.06 -3.70
CA LEU A 132 15.83 11.40 -3.18
C LEU A 132 16.95 10.51 -3.77
N PHE A 133 16.60 9.45 -4.52
CA PHE A 133 17.51 8.45 -5.08
C PHE A 133 17.52 8.50 -6.61
N ALA A 134 17.53 9.69 -7.21
CA ALA A 134 17.31 9.87 -8.64
C ALA A 134 18.30 9.14 -9.56
N GLU A 135 19.55 8.96 -9.12
CA GLU A 135 20.58 8.22 -9.86
C GLU A 135 20.38 6.70 -9.77
N GLU A 136 20.04 6.18 -8.59
CA GLU A 136 19.86 4.74 -8.36
C GLU A 136 18.47 4.24 -8.78
N ALA A 137 17.47 5.12 -8.76
CA ALA A 137 16.06 4.82 -8.99
C ALA A 137 15.43 5.76 -10.02
N ALA A 138 16.08 5.90 -11.18
CA ALA A 138 15.65 6.84 -12.23
C ALA A 138 14.20 6.64 -12.72
N TRP A 139 13.66 5.43 -12.58
CA TRP A 139 12.27 5.10 -12.90
C TRP A 139 11.23 5.90 -12.08
N ASN A 140 11.64 6.50 -10.96
CA ASN A 140 10.75 7.22 -10.06
C ASN A 140 10.90 8.75 -10.13
N ASN A 141 11.70 9.26 -11.07
CA ASN A 141 11.99 10.70 -11.23
C ASN A 141 10.78 11.54 -11.71
N TRP A 142 9.67 10.89 -12.05
CA TRP A 142 8.41 11.57 -12.39
C TRP A 142 7.66 12.09 -11.15
N GLN A 143 8.02 11.63 -9.95
CA GLN A 143 7.44 12.11 -8.70
C GLN A 143 7.83 13.56 -8.42
N GLY A 144 7.02 14.25 -7.62
CA GLY A 144 7.33 15.61 -7.20
C GLY A 144 6.90 16.69 -8.18
N TYR A 145 6.08 16.33 -9.18
CA TYR A 145 5.61 17.27 -10.22
C TYR A 145 4.76 18.44 -9.69
N LEU A 146 4.30 18.40 -8.43
CA LEU A 146 3.61 19.51 -7.74
C LEU A 146 4.51 20.26 -6.76
N LEU A 147 5.74 19.78 -6.49
CA LEU A 147 6.68 20.46 -5.59
C LEU A 147 7.06 21.89 -6.05
N PRO A 148 7.21 22.19 -7.36
CA PRO A 148 7.45 23.56 -7.80
C PRO A 148 6.34 24.55 -7.42
N LEU A 149 5.11 24.08 -7.17
CA LEU A 149 3.96 24.91 -6.78
C LEU A 149 3.91 25.17 -5.26
N VAL A 150 4.39 24.22 -4.45
CA VAL A 150 4.30 24.28 -2.98
C VAL A 150 5.63 24.73 -2.33
N GLY A 151 6.74 24.57 -3.05
CA GLY A 151 8.08 24.93 -2.63
C GLY A 151 9.00 23.72 -2.58
N GLU A 152 10.10 23.76 -3.32
CA GLU A 152 11.06 22.64 -3.45
C GLU A 152 11.77 22.29 -2.13
N HIS A 153 11.85 23.23 -1.18
CA HIS A 153 12.40 23.01 0.17
C HIS A 153 11.64 21.96 0.99
N TRP A 154 10.42 21.58 0.57
CA TRP A 154 9.63 20.52 1.21
C TRP A 154 9.88 19.12 0.64
N ALA A 155 10.73 18.99 -0.40
CA ALA A 155 11.02 17.71 -1.05
C ALA A 155 11.45 16.62 -0.06
N ASP A 156 12.33 16.95 0.89
CA ASP A 156 12.86 16.01 1.87
C ASP A 156 11.80 15.52 2.88
N ALA A 157 10.73 16.30 3.07
CA ALA A 157 9.68 15.99 4.04
C ALA A 157 8.65 14.97 3.52
N ASN A 158 8.65 14.63 2.23
CA ASN A 158 7.69 13.69 1.62
C ASN A 158 6.23 14.00 2.00
N LEU A 159 5.86 15.28 1.95
CA LEU A 159 4.55 15.78 2.38
C LEU A 159 3.38 15.06 1.71
N GLY A 160 3.57 14.54 0.50
CA GLY A 160 2.56 13.81 -0.23
C GLY A 160 1.99 12.59 0.50
N VAL A 161 2.75 11.93 1.39
CA VAL A 161 2.23 10.84 2.22
C VAL A 161 1.18 11.35 3.20
N LEU A 162 1.47 12.45 3.91
CA LEU A 162 0.55 13.07 4.85
C LEU A 162 -0.65 13.68 4.13
N VAL A 163 -0.42 14.34 2.99
CA VAL A 163 -1.48 14.92 2.17
C VAL A 163 -2.43 13.82 1.66
N ALA A 164 -1.91 12.69 1.17
CA ALA A 164 -2.74 11.58 0.72
C ALA A 164 -3.63 11.04 1.85
N LEU A 165 -3.10 10.89 3.07
CA LEU A 165 -3.86 10.44 4.23
C LEU A 165 -4.97 11.43 4.62
N VAL A 166 -4.62 12.71 4.76
CA VAL A 166 -5.57 13.74 5.23
C VAL A 166 -6.63 14.00 4.16
N PHE A 167 -6.23 14.12 2.90
CA PHE A 167 -7.14 14.35 1.79
C PHE A 167 -8.11 13.17 1.63
N SER A 168 -7.61 11.92 1.63
CA SER A 168 -8.48 10.76 1.49
C SER A 168 -9.44 10.61 2.68
N PHE A 169 -8.99 10.91 3.91
CA PHE A 169 -9.84 10.94 5.09
C PHE A 169 -10.96 11.97 4.96
N VAL A 170 -10.63 13.23 4.64
CA VAL A 170 -11.63 14.32 4.54
C VAL A 170 -12.63 14.03 3.42
N VAL A 171 -12.17 13.61 2.25
CA VAL A 171 -13.05 13.33 1.12
C VAL A 171 -13.93 12.10 1.42
N ALA A 172 -13.36 11.03 1.99
CA ALA A 172 -14.15 9.86 2.38
C ALA A 172 -15.18 10.20 3.46
N TRP A 173 -14.82 11.05 4.43
CA TRP A 173 -15.73 11.50 5.48
C TRP A 173 -16.98 12.19 4.93
N PHE A 174 -16.81 13.11 3.98
CA PHE A 174 -17.95 13.82 3.37
C PHE A 174 -18.69 12.96 2.34
N ALA A 175 -17.98 12.30 1.44
CA ALA A 175 -18.57 11.54 0.34
C ALA A 175 -19.27 10.26 0.80
N ARG A 176 -18.75 9.59 1.85
CA ARG A 176 -19.30 8.32 2.32
C ARG A 176 -20.23 8.46 3.52
N ARG A 177 -20.35 9.65 4.16
CA ARG A 177 -21.24 9.90 5.31
C ARG A 177 -22.68 9.45 5.11
N GLY A 178 -23.24 9.64 3.90
CA GLY A 178 -24.62 9.26 3.57
C GLY A 178 -24.83 7.76 3.34
N ARG A 179 -23.78 7.03 2.93
CA ARG A 179 -23.80 5.58 2.69
C ARG A 179 -23.46 4.79 3.96
N ILE A 180 -22.58 5.34 4.81
CA ILE A 180 -22.08 4.73 6.05
C ILE A 180 -23.05 4.88 7.23
N ARG A 181 -23.78 6.01 7.34
CA ARG A 181 -24.80 6.22 8.40
C ARG A 181 -26.04 5.33 8.27
N ARG A 182 -26.10 4.57 7.20
CA ARG A 182 -27.27 3.87 6.73
C ARG A 182 -27.05 2.41 7.09
#